data_AF-A0A1I0YSZ5-F1
#
_entry.id   AF-A0A1I0YSZ5-F1
#
_cell.length_a   1.000
_cell.length_b   1.000
_cell.length_c   1.000
_cell.angle_alpha   90.00
_cell.angle_beta   90.00
_cell.angle_gamma   90.00
#
_symmetry.space_group_name_H-M   'P 1'
#
loop_
_entity.id
_entity.type
_entity.pdbx_description
1 polymer ?
#
loop_
_entity_poly.entity_id
_entity_poly.type
_entity_poly.pdbx_seq_one_letter_code
_entity_poly.pdbx_strand_id
1 'polypeptide(L)' 'MASLFSKVARLASSPQGRRAIAQAKEFASDPRKRQQAKDALNKLRDRGKGGGTGGSGGSTPPPPSH' A
#
# COMPACT_ATOMS: atom_id res chain seq x y z
N MET A 1 16.18 14.62 20.99
CA MET A 1 15.55 13.50 20.24
C MET A 1 15.91 12.09 20.74
N ALA A 2 17.06 11.82 21.39
CA ALA A 2 17.52 10.46 21.72
C ALA A 2 16.55 9.60 22.58
N SER A 3 15.76 10.21 23.47
CA SER A 3 14.85 9.48 24.38
C SER A 3 13.62 8.89 23.68
N LEU A 4 13.06 9.59 22.68
CA LEU A 4 11.91 9.10 21.90
C LEU A 4 12.30 7.94 20.97
N PHE A 5 13.46 8.05 20.31
CA PHE A 5 14.02 6.96 19.52
C PHE A 5 14.34 5.73 20.39
N SER A 6 14.84 5.92 21.61
CA SER A 6 15.08 4.81 22.55
C SER A 6 13.79 4.14 23.02
N LYS A 7 12.70 4.90 23.21
CA LYS A 7 11.37 4.35 23.51
C LYS A 7 10.78 3.57 22.33
N VAL A 8 10.91 4.08 21.11
CA VAL A 8 10.48 3.38 19.90
C VAL A 8 11.32 2.13 19.64
N ALA A 9 12.64 2.18 19.87
CA ALA A 9 13.53 1.02 19.78
C ALA A 9 13.18 -0.04 20.84
N ARG A 10 12.90 0.36 22.09
CA ARG A 10 12.39 -0.55 23.13
C ARG A 10 11.00 -1.11 22.79
N LEU A 11 10.13 -0.31 22.19
CA LEU A 11 8.80 -0.76 21.76
C LEU A 11 8.89 -1.72 20.57
N ALA A 12 9.78 -1.47 19.61
CA ALA A 12 10.05 -2.36 18.48
C ALA A 12 10.74 -3.66 18.92
N SER A 13 11.59 -3.59 19.95
CA SER A 13 12.24 -4.76 20.57
C SER A 13 11.31 -5.49 21.56
N SER A 14 10.19 -4.87 21.96
CA SER A 14 9.18 -5.49 22.82
C SER A 14 8.41 -6.58 22.06
N PRO A 15 7.95 -7.66 22.74
CA PRO A 15 7.08 -8.69 22.16
C PRO A 15 5.85 -8.10 21.46
N GLN A 16 5.33 -6.99 21.96
CA GLN A 16 4.16 -6.31 21.37
C GLN A 16 4.51 -5.62 20.05
N GLY A 17 5.65 -4.92 19.95
CA GLY A 17 6.08 -4.27 18.71
C GLY A 17 6.49 -5.28 17.64
N ARG A 18 7.13 -6.39 18.02
CA ARG A 18 7.41 -7.49 17.09
C ARG A 18 6.13 -8.08 16.50
N ARG A 19 5.08 -8.26 17.31
CA ARG A 19 3.75 -8.70 16.83
C ARG A 19 3.11 -7.68 15.90
N ALA A 20 3.15 -6.40 16.23
CA ALA A 20 2.62 -5.33 15.38
C ALA A 20 3.36 -5.25 14.03
N ILE A 21 4.69 -5.36 14.03
CA ILE A 21 5.51 -5.41 12.81
C ILE A 21 5.23 -6.69 12.02
N ALA A 22 5.10 -7.84 12.68
CA ALA A 22 4.77 -9.10 12.02
C ALA A 22 3.40 -9.06 11.35
N GLN A 23 2.38 -8.54 12.03
CA GLN A 23 1.04 -8.32 11.46
C GLN A 23 1.10 -7.35 10.28
N ALA A 24 1.79 -6.21 10.44
CA ALA A 24 1.98 -5.25 9.35
C ALA A 24 2.70 -5.89 8.16
N LYS A 25 3.70 -6.75 8.42
CA LYS A 25 4.43 -7.48 7.39
C LYS A 25 3.57 -8.54 6.72
N GLU A 26 2.71 -9.24 7.44
CA GLU A 26 1.71 -10.17 6.87
C GLU A 26 0.71 -9.43 5.97
N PHE A 27 0.13 -8.33 6.48
CA PHE A 27 -0.79 -7.49 5.71
C PHE A 27 -0.13 -6.87 4.48
N ALA A 28 1.17 -6.57 4.53
CA ALA A 28 1.94 -6.07 3.40
C ALA A 28 2.43 -7.18 2.46
N SER A 29 2.61 -8.41 2.97
CA SER A 29 3.01 -9.57 2.19
C SER A 29 1.85 -10.21 1.45
N ASP A 30 0.61 -9.86 1.80
CA ASP A 30 -0.58 -10.37 1.13
C ASP A 30 -0.65 -9.83 -0.32
N PRO A 31 -0.40 -10.68 -1.34
CA PRO A 31 -0.32 -10.25 -2.73
C PRO A 31 -1.63 -9.65 -3.24
N ARG A 32 -2.77 -10.09 -2.68
CA ARG A 32 -4.11 -9.59 -3.03
C ARG A 32 -4.30 -8.13 -2.63
N LYS A 33 -3.85 -7.77 -1.42
CA LYS A 33 -3.89 -6.39 -0.93
C LYS A 33 -2.91 -5.50 -1.70
N ARG A 34 -1.77 -6.06 -2.11
CA ARG A 34 -0.78 -5.37 -2.94
C ARG A 34 -1.30 -5.05 -4.34
N GLN A 35 -2.05 -5.96 -4.96
CA GLN A 35 -2.70 -5.72 -6.25
C GLN A 35 -3.76 -4.63 -6.13
N GLN A 36 -4.67 -4.72 -5.14
CA GLN A 36 -5.70 -3.70 -4.92
C GLN A 36 -5.10 -2.32 -4.62
N ALA A 37 -4.03 -2.26 -3.80
CA ALA A 37 -3.32 -1.02 -3.51
C ALA A 37 -2.63 -0.45 -4.76
N LYS A 38 -2.04 -1.30 -5.62
CA LYS A 38 -1.46 -0.87 -6.90
C LYS A 38 -2.52 -0.32 -7.84
N ASP A 39 -3.66 -0.98 -7.97
CA ASP A 39 -4.79 -0.50 -8.79
C ASP A 39 -5.33 0.85 -8.28
N ALA A 40 -5.50 0.98 -6.95
CA ALA A 40 -5.94 2.22 -6.33
C ALA A 40 -4.92 3.35 -6.51
N LEU A 41 -3.62 3.06 -6.32
CA LEU A 41 -2.52 4.00 -6.59
C LEU A 41 -2.45 4.40 -8.05
N ASN A 42 -2.66 3.45 -8.98
CA ASN A 42 -2.62 3.73 -10.41
C ASN A 42 -3.79 4.63 -10.80
N LYS A 43 -5.01 4.31 -10.35
CA LYS A 43 -6.19 5.19 -10.54
C LYS A 43 -6.01 6.57 -9.91
N LEU A 44 -5.40 6.65 -8.73
CA LEU A 44 -5.14 7.92 -8.06
C LEU A 44 -4.04 8.73 -8.76
N ARG A 45 -3.02 8.06 -9.29
CA ARG A 45 -1.94 8.68 -10.08
C ARG A 45 -2.44 9.14 -11.44
N ASP A 46 -3.31 8.39 -12.10
CA ASP A 46 -4.02 8.80 -13.32
C ASP A 46 -4.91 10.02 -13.06
N ARG A 47 -5.66 10.02 -11.95
CA ARG A 47 -6.46 11.18 -11.53
C ARG A 47 -5.63 12.39 -11.13
N GLY A 48 -4.47 12.18 -10.52
CA GLY A 48 -3.54 13.23 -10.11
C GLY A 48 -2.68 13.79 -11.26
N LYS A 49 -2.48 13.02 -12.33
CA LYS A 49 -1.75 13.43 -13.53
C LYS A 49 -2.68 13.88 -14.68
N GLY A 50 -4.00 13.80 -14.48
CA GLY A 50 -5.03 14.12 -15.47
C GLY A 50 -5.62 15.54 -15.40
N GLY A 51 -4.95 16.47 -14.71
CA GLY A 51 -5.31 17.90 -14.73
C GLY A 51 -4.77 18.65 -15.95
N GLY A 52 -4.84 18.05 -17.14
CA GLY A 52 -4.38 18.68 -18.37
C GLY A 52 -3.99 17.66 -19.46
N THR A 53 -4.79 17.65 -20.52
CA THR A 53 -4.41 17.20 -21.87
C THR A 53 -4.50 15.69 -22.16
N GLY A 54 -5.62 15.30 -22.79
CA GLY A 54 -5.62 14.55 -24.04
C GLY A 54 -5.39 13.02 -23.99
N GLY A 55 -6.30 12.30 -24.66
CA GLY A 55 -5.92 11.10 -25.42
C GLY A 55 -6.05 9.75 -24.72
N SER A 56 -7.08 9.01 -25.14
CA SER A 56 -7.08 7.57 -25.46
C SER A 56 -5.91 6.70 -24.96
N GLY A 57 -6.23 5.67 -24.18
CA GLY A 57 -5.40 4.45 -24.13
C GLY A 57 -5.48 3.67 -22.82
N GLY A 58 -6.16 2.52 -22.84
CA GLY A 58 -5.77 1.39 -21.97
C GLY A 58 -6.84 0.84 -21.03
N SER A 59 -7.41 -0.30 -21.45
CA SER A 59 -7.92 -1.41 -20.61
C SER A 59 -9.14 -1.16 -19.71
N THR A 60 -10.32 -1.23 -20.32
CA THR A 60 -11.48 -1.91 -19.71
C THR A 60 -11.10 -3.40 -19.56
N PRO A 61 -11.07 -4.00 -18.36
CA PRO A 61 -11.00 -5.46 -18.26
C PRO A 61 -12.29 -6.07 -18.83
N PRO A 62 -12.23 -7.16 -19.61
CA PRO A 62 -13.42 -7.78 -20.20
C PRO A 62 -14.37 -8.31 -19.10
N PRO A 63 -15.69 -8.31 -19.33
CA PRO A 63 -16.62 -8.98 -18.42
C PRO A 63 -16.35 -10.50 -18.45
N PRO A 64 -16.43 -11.20 -17.30
CA PRO A 64 -16.39 -12.66 -17.31
C PRO A 64 -17.61 -13.18 -18.07
N SER A 65 -17.36 -13.96 -19.13
CA SER A 65 -18.35 -14.87 -19.70
C SER A 65 -18.29 -16.21 -18.97
N HIS A 66 -19.48 -16.76 -18.70
CA HIS A 66 -19.83 -17.97 -17.94
C HIS A 66 -20.13 -17.77 -16.45
#